data_AF-A0A4S9ZJ32-F1
#
_entry.id   AF-A0A4S9ZJ32-F1
#
_cell.length_a   1.000
_cell.length_b   1.000
_cell.length_c   1.000
_cell.angle_alpha   90.00
_cell.angle_beta   90.00
_cell.angle_gamma   90.00
#
_symmetry.space_group_name_H-M   'P 1'
#
loop_
_entity.id
_entity.type
_entity.pdbx_description
1 polymer ?
#
loop_
_entity_poly.entity_id
_entity_poly.type
_entity_poly.pdbx_seq_one_letter_code
_entity_poly.pdbx_strand_id
1 'polypeptide(L)'
;MPDLLANSRLHKKIVEALIEPFNTMSTFFFRRSVEKAFQMDEPPFDLTLNPNKPLGSNAPFITSAVDDVMYIVNQVLQRTLATSQRSVVASVMPSVSRVLTGDFFGMIQRKMRDESYPKAAIQGALPPESVIISFLVLINNLDISADYLRRIVNSNLGKLDPNHQGQQQHATIPDLFPFAHDAVFVETTLTSILTTFSSKTSDLITEAVEVVLKQVMRPRLRPVFVETFRDVEYLLDADDADPQTVDTDAMVPQRFERGWMQFTLPIKRILTPHTYDLLISTTISYLARALEKRIWSYYGRVNELGAAKLERDISGIVNAAVKGGKYALRDAFVRCTEMTLILNMEEDEWEEVRGLGVEEQREQGMEWHLDASERARTRGIIDDGR
;
A
#
# COMPACT_ATOMS: atom_id res chain seq x y z
N MET A 1 23.20 40.35 -4.23
CA MET A 1 24.08 41.18 -3.38
C MET A 1 24.96 42.04 -4.28
N PRO A 2 25.21 43.33 -3.98
CA PRO A 2 26.11 44.17 -4.76
C PRO A 2 27.55 43.63 -4.80
N ASP A 3 28.23 43.73 -5.94
CA ASP A 3 29.57 43.16 -6.16
C ASP A 3 30.64 43.70 -5.19
N LEU A 4 30.50 44.95 -4.77
CA LEU A 4 31.40 45.58 -3.79
C LEU A 4 31.35 44.84 -2.43
N LEU A 5 30.17 44.42 -1.99
CA LEU A 5 29.97 43.72 -0.73
C LEU A 5 30.38 42.25 -0.87
N ALA A 6 30.02 41.60 -1.98
CA ALA A 6 30.39 40.23 -2.27
C ALA A 6 31.92 40.04 -2.34
N ASN A 7 32.66 41.02 -2.87
CA ASN A 7 34.12 40.97 -2.97
C ASN A 7 34.86 41.56 -1.75
N SER A 8 34.13 42.02 -0.73
CA SER A 8 34.73 42.65 0.45
C SER A 8 35.53 41.63 1.30
N ARG A 9 36.58 42.11 1.98
CA ARG A 9 37.34 41.28 2.93
C ARG A 9 36.47 40.78 4.09
N LEU A 10 35.44 41.54 4.47
CA LEU A 10 34.50 41.14 5.51
C LEU A 10 33.64 39.97 5.06
N HIS A 11 33.11 40.00 3.83
CA HIS A 11 32.33 38.89 3.29
C HIS A 11 33.16 37.61 3.23
N LYS A 12 34.41 37.68 2.75
CA LYS A 12 35.33 36.53 2.76
C LYS A 12 35.51 35.94 4.16
N LYS A 13 35.74 36.78 5.18
CA LYS A 13 35.82 36.32 6.57
C LYS A 13 34.52 35.69 7.09
N ILE A 14 33.36 36.21 6.72
CA ILE A 14 32.06 35.62 7.09
C ILE A 14 31.90 34.24 6.45
N VAL A 15 32.27 34.10 5.18
CA VAL A 15 32.22 32.83 4.47
C VAL A 15 33.12 31.79 5.16
N GLU A 16 34.41 32.11 5.33
CA GLU A 16 35.42 31.20 5.88
C GLU A 16 35.19 30.87 7.37
N ALA A 17 34.83 31.86 8.18
CA ALA A 17 34.76 31.70 9.63
C ALA A 17 33.37 31.32 10.16
N LEU A 18 32.29 31.53 9.39
CA LEU A 18 30.92 31.27 9.84
C LEU A 18 30.15 30.33 8.90
N ILE A 19 30.07 30.64 7.61
CA ILE A 19 29.23 29.88 6.66
C ILE A 19 29.78 28.46 6.45
N GLU A 20 31.06 28.32 6.13
CA GLU A 20 31.67 27.02 5.87
C GLU A 20 31.67 26.10 7.11
N PRO A 21 32.03 26.58 8.33
CA PRO A 21 31.89 25.80 9.55
C PRO A 21 30.44 25.43 9.83
N PHE A 22 29.48 26.35 9.66
CA PHE A 22 28.07 26.07 9.87
C PHE A 22 27.56 24.96 8.94
N ASN A 23 27.91 25.02 7.65
CA ASN A 23 27.52 24.02 6.66
C ASN A 23 28.08 22.63 7.00
N THR A 24 29.36 22.58 7.38
CA THR A 24 30.06 21.34 7.75
C THR A 24 29.47 20.75 9.03
N MET A 25 29.32 21.57 10.07
CA MET A 25 28.78 21.14 11.36
C MET A 25 27.31 20.72 11.27
N SER A 26 26.48 21.42 10.49
CA SER A 26 25.07 21.07 10.30
C SER A 26 24.92 19.70 9.65
N THR A 27 25.73 19.42 8.62
CA THR A 27 25.73 18.11 7.95
C THR A 27 26.20 17.00 8.89
N PHE A 28 27.29 17.22 9.62
CA PHE A 28 27.82 16.27 10.59
C PHE A 28 26.81 16.00 11.71
N PHE A 29 26.24 17.06 12.29
CA PHE A 29 25.22 16.97 13.34
C PHE A 29 24.03 16.13 12.88
N PHE A 30 23.48 16.42 11.69
CA PHE A 30 22.31 15.71 11.22
C PHE A 30 22.57 14.22 11.00
N ARG A 31 23.67 13.87 10.32
CA ARG A 31 24.05 12.46 10.14
C ARG A 31 24.25 11.75 11.47
N ARG A 32 24.99 12.36 12.40
CA ARG A 32 25.27 11.76 13.71
C ARG A 32 24.00 11.58 14.54
N SER A 33 23.06 12.51 14.43
CA SER A 33 21.74 12.42 15.03
C SER A 33 20.92 11.24 14.49
N VAL A 34 20.91 11.04 13.17
CA VAL A 34 20.23 9.88 12.55
C VAL A 34 20.85 8.56 13.00
N GLU A 35 22.19 8.46 13.02
CA GLU A 35 22.88 7.27 13.54
C GLU A 35 22.48 6.97 14.99
N LYS A 36 22.47 8.01 15.84
CA LYS A 36 22.14 7.86 17.25
C LYS A 36 20.67 7.45 17.46
N ALA A 37 19.75 8.00 16.67
CA ALA A 37 18.35 7.61 16.70
C ALA A 37 18.18 6.11 16.42
N PHE A 38 18.91 5.56 15.43
CA PHE A 38 18.87 4.12 15.17
C PHE A 38 19.58 3.25 16.22
N GLN A 39 20.57 3.79 16.95
CA GLN A 39 21.21 3.09 18.06
C GLN A 39 20.30 2.95 19.28
N MET A 40 19.35 3.88 19.44
CA MET A 40 18.38 3.93 20.54
C MET A 40 16.97 3.59 20.04
N ASP A 41 16.87 2.89 18.91
CA ASP A 41 15.61 2.59 18.24
C ASP A 41 14.79 1.59 19.05
N GLU A 42 13.55 1.97 19.38
CA GLU A 42 12.62 1.17 20.15
C GLU A 42 11.41 0.82 19.27
N PRO A 43 11.14 -0.48 19.03
CA PRO A 43 9.95 -0.90 18.29
C PRO A 43 8.69 -0.77 19.15
N PRO A 44 7.50 -0.67 18.52
CA PRO A 44 6.24 -0.74 19.25
C PRO A 44 6.12 -2.10 19.94
N PHE A 45 5.65 -2.08 21.19
CA PHE A 45 5.51 -3.29 22.01
C PHE A 45 4.15 -3.96 21.84
N ASP A 46 4.08 -5.25 22.19
CA ASP A 46 2.88 -6.08 22.26
C ASP A 46 1.99 -6.02 21.01
N LEU A 47 2.63 -6.02 19.83
CA LEU A 47 1.94 -6.26 18.57
C LEU A 47 1.71 -7.75 18.34
N THR A 48 0.57 -8.10 17.74
CA THR A 48 0.23 -9.49 17.43
C THR A 48 -0.66 -9.58 16.19
N LEU A 49 -0.47 -10.67 15.44
CA LEU A 49 -1.33 -11.08 14.34
C LEU A 49 -2.54 -11.90 14.82
N ASN A 50 -2.78 -12.02 16.13
CA ASN A 50 -3.99 -12.63 16.66
C ASN A 50 -5.14 -11.59 16.70
N PRO A 51 -6.23 -11.79 15.93
CA PRO A 51 -7.34 -10.83 15.88
C PRO A 51 -8.06 -10.67 17.23
N ASN A 52 -7.99 -11.68 18.10
CA ASN A 52 -8.71 -11.70 19.37
C ASN A 52 -7.91 -11.07 20.53
N LYS A 53 -6.63 -10.75 20.32
CA LYS A 53 -5.79 -10.09 21.33
C LYS A 53 -5.69 -8.59 21.03
N PRO A 54 -5.86 -7.70 22.02
CA PRO A 54 -5.63 -6.28 21.84
C PRO A 54 -4.16 -6.01 21.51
N LEU A 55 -3.87 -4.88 20.85
CA LEU A 55 -2.51 -4.41 20.64
C LEU A 55 -2.11 -3.57 21.86
N GLY A 56 -0.88 -3.72 22.36
CA GLY A 56 -0.43 -2.98 23.54
C GLY A 56 0.02 -1.54 23.26
N SER A 57 0.26 -1.20 22.01
CA SER A 57 0.63 0.15 21.56
C SER A 57 -0.50 0.81 20.77
N ASN A 58 -0.41 2.14 20.62
CA ASN A 58 -1.35 2.92 19.81
C ASN A 58 -0.79 3.14 18.40
N ALA A 59 -1.67 3.21 17.40
CA ALA A 59 -1.29 3.63 16.06
C ALA A 59 -0.88 5.13 16.03
N PRO A 60 0.02 5.55 15.12
CA PRO A 60 0.69 4.72 14.11
C PRO A 60 1.79 3.82 14.71
N PHE A 61 1.87 2.58 14.22
CA PHE A 61 2.85 1.59 14.70
C PHE A 61 4.18 1.77 13.98
N ILE A 62 4.99 2.68 14.50
CA ILE A 62 6.34 3.02 14.02
C ILE A 62 7.37 2.81 15.12
N THR A 63 8.65 2.78 14.75
CA THR A 63 9.73 2.80 15.75
C THR A 63 10.09 4.22 16.18
N SER A 64 10.67 4.37 17.38
CA SER A 64 11.02 5.68 17.95
C SER A 64 11.99 6.49 17.06
N ALA A 65 12.85 5.82 16.27
CA ALA A 65 13.77 6.49 15.37
C ALA A 65 13.07 7.37 14.32
N VAL A 66 11.82 7.09 13.95
CA VAL A 66 11.07 7.90 12.98
C VAL A 66 10.77 9.28 13.56
N ASP A 67 10.18 9.33 14.77
CA ASP A 67 9.84 10.58 15.44
C ASP A 67 11.08 11.42 15.72
N ASP A 68 12.14 10.79 16.25
CA ASP A 68 13.42 11.44 16.56
C ASP A 68 14.06 12.06 15.31
N VAL A 69 14.15 11.29 14.21
CA VAL A 69 14.78 11.79 12.97
C VAL A 69 13.96 12.92 12.37
N MET A 70 12.63 12.79 12.29
CA MET A 70 11.78 13.83 11.69
C MET A 70 11.74 15.10 12.53
N TYR A 71 11.77 14.98 13.85
CA TYR A 71 11.95 16.13 14.74
C TYR A 71 13.27 16.86 14.46
N ILE A 72 14.38 16.13 14.31
CA ILE A 72 15.69 16.71 14.02
C ILE A 72 15.73 17.33 12.62
N VAL A 73 15.07 16.72 11.62
CA VAL A 73 14.92 17.32 10.28
C VAL A 73 14.27 18.69 10.39
N ASN A 74 13.14 18.80 11.10
CA ASN A 74 12.45 20.09 11.27
C ASN A 74 13.38 21.14 11.91
N GLN A 75 14.09 20.76 12.97
CA GLN A 75 15.06 21.65 13.64
C GLN A 75 16.18 22.12 12.70
N VAL A 76 16.77 21.21 11.91
CA VAL A 76 17.84 21.57 10.97
C VAL A 76 17.32 22.48 9.86
N LEU A 77 16.13 22.21 9.30
CA LEU A 77 15.52 23.06 8.29
C LEU A 77 15.20 24.45 8.83
N GLN A 78 14.57 24.55 10.00
CA GLN A 78 14.24 25.82 10.63
C GLN A 78 15.49 26.66 10.92
N ARG A 79 16.55 26.05 11.48
CA ARG A 79 17.83 26.74 11.74
C ARG A 79 18.51 27.21 10.46
N THR A 80 18.45 26.39 9.41
CA THR A 80 19.00 26.74 8.09
C THR A 80 18.27 27.94 7.49
N LEU A 81 16.93 27.93 7.54
CA LEU A 81 16.09 29.03 7.03
C LEU A 81 16.26 30.31 7.84
N ALA A 82 16.36 30.21 9.17
CA ALA A 82 16.55 31.36 10.05
C ALA A 82 17.85 32.13 9.77
N THR A 83 18.84 31.52 9.11
CA THR A 83 20.06 32.23 8.67
C THR A 83 19.77 33.30 7.61
N SER A 84 18.65 33.18 6.88
CA SER A 84 18.29 34.06 5.75
C SER A 84 19.39 34.15 4.68
N GLN A 85 20.24 33.12 4.57
CA GLN A 85 21.37 33.07 3.64
C GLN A 85 21.18 31.98 2.60
N ARG A 86 21.05 32.39 1.33
CA ARG A 86 20.90 31.45 0.21
C ARG A 86 22.06 30.45 0.09
N SER A 87 23.29 30.86 0.36
CA SER A 87 24.48 29.98 0.31
C SER A 87 24.40 28.85 1.34
N VAL A 88 23.91 29.13 2.54
CA VAL A 88 23.70 28.14 3.60
C VAL A 88 22.61 27.15 3.19
N VAL A 89 21.47 27.65 2.69
CA VAL A 89 20.38 26.82 2.15
C VAL A 89 20.88 25.89 1.04
N ALA A 90 21.61 26.44 0.07
CA ALA A 90 22.16 25.72 -1.07
C ALA A 90 23.15 24.62 -0.67
N SER A 91 23.76 24.71 0.51
CA SER A 91 24.69 23.69 1.02
C SER A 91 24.01 22.68 1.95
N VAL A 92 23.22 23.14 2.92
CA VAL A 92 22.70 22.29 4.00
C VAL A 92 21.50 21.48 3.54
N MET A 93 20.57 22.06 2.77
CA MET A 93 19.36 21.34 2.35
C MET A 93 19.66 20.11 1.47
N PRO A 94 20.54 20.18 0.45
CA PRO A 94 20.93 18.98 -0.30
C PRO A 94 21.61 17.92 0.58
N SER A 95 22.40 18.33 1.58
CA SER A 95 23.01 17.42 2.55
C SER A 95 21.97 16.72 3.42
N VAL A 96 20.94 17.43 3.89
CA VAL A 96 19.79 16.85 4.59
C VAL A 96 19.08 15.82 3.71
N SER A 97 18.79 16.16 2.45
CA SER A 97 18.20 15.23 1.49
C SER A 97 19.03 13.96 1.31
N ARG A 98 20.36 14.11 1.21
CA ARG A 98 21.28 12.98 1.05
C ARG A 98 21.30 12.08 2.27
N VAL A 99 21.32 12.63 3.47
CA VAL A 99 21.29 11.87 4.73
C VAL A 99 19.93 11.16 4.89
N LEU A 100 18.81 11.82 4.57
CA LEU A 100 17.49 11.18 4.61
C LEU A 100 17.38 10.01 3.63
N THR A 101 17.87 10.19 2.40
CA THR A 101 17.73 9.17 1.34
C THR A 101 18.82 8.10 1.35
N GLY A 102 20.00 8.39 1.93
CA GLY A 102 21.14 7.47 2.01
C GLY A 102 21.23 6.76 3.35
N ASP A 103 21.15 7.51 4.44
CA ASP A 103 21.42 6.99 5.78
C ASP A 103 20.12 6.49 6.43
N PHE A 104 19.07 7.33 6.50
CA PHE A 104 17.78 6.95 7.10
C PHE A 104 17.03 5.90 6.27
N PHE A 105 16.70 6.23 5.02
CA PHE A 105 16.03 5.31 4.09
C PHE A 105 16.87 4.04 3.91
N GLY A 106 18.19 4.18 3.71
CA GLY A 106 19.08 3.05 3.51
C GLY A 106 19.18 2.13 4.72
N MET A 107 19.02 2.65 5.95
CA MET A 107 18.93 1.82 7.15
C MET A 107 17.64 0.99 7.17
N ILE A 108 16.49 1.63 6.92
CA ILE A 108 15.20 0.92 6.87
C ILE A 108 15.22 -0.15 5.78
N GLN A 109 15.73 0.18 4.59
CA GLN A 109 15.86 -0.78 3.49
C GLN A 109 16.75 -1.99 3.86
N ARG A 110 17.87 -1.77 4.55
CA ARG A 110 18.73 -2.84 5.05
C ARG A 110 18.02 -3.70 6.10
N LYS A 111 17.36 -3.09 7.09
CA LYS A 111 16.56 -3.84 8.08
C LYS A 111 15.46 -4.68 7.42
N MET A 112 14.77 -4.13 6.42
CA MET A 112 13.74 -4.87 5.67
C MET A 112 14.31 -6.10 4.95
N ARG A 113 15.46 -5.97 4.29
CA ARG A 113 16.06 -7.03 3.48
C ARG A 113 16.80 -8.07 4.31
N ASP A 114 17.57 -7.62 5.29
CA ASP A 114 18.59 -8.45 5.95
C ASP A 114 18.08 -9.00 7.30
N GLU A 115 17.19 -8.29 7.99
CA GLU A 115 16.73 -8.65 9.34
C GLU A 115 15.27 -9.11 9.37
N SER A 116 14.39 -8.42 8.66
CA SER A 116 12.94 -8.59 8.76
C SER A 116 12.27 -9.17 7.53
N TYR A 117 13.04 -9.63 6.54
CA TYR A 117 12.45 -10.18 5.31
C TYR A 117 11.59 -11.41 5.66
N PRO A 118 10.28 -11.43 5.33
CA PRO A 118 9.34 -12.45 5.80
C PRO A 118 9.54 -13.77 5.04
N LYS A 119 10.62 -14.48 5.34
CA LYS A 119 10.93 -15.80 4.76
C LYS A 119 10.48 -16.90 5.71
N ALA A 120 9.85 -17.93 5.15
CA ALA A 120 9.54 -19.14 5.90
C ALA A 120 10.83 -19.89 6.28
N ALA A 121 10.92 -20.35 7.53
CA ALA A 121 12.05 -21.17 7.99
C ALA A 121 12.08 -22.55 7.31
N ILE A 122 10.90 -23.08 6.96
CA ILE A 122 10.71 -24.36 6.28
C ILE A 122 9.90 -24.12 5.00
N GLN A 123 10.24 -24.82 3.92
CA GLN A 123 9.49 -24.72 2.67
C GLN A 123 8.03 -25.13 2.89
N GLY A 124 7.09 -24.24 2.55
CA GLY A 124 5.66 -24.45 2.75
C GLY A 124 5.11 -23.97 4.10
N ALA A 125 5.97 -23.62 5.06
CA ALA A 125 5.53 -22.99 6.31
C ALA A 125 5.25 -21.49 6.13
N LEU A 126 4.59 -20.88 7.12
CA LEU A 126 4.43 -19.43 7.19
C LEU A 126 5.67 -18.79 7.84
N PRO A 127 6.04 -17.56 7.45
CA PRO A 127 7.08 -16.81 8.17
C PRO A 127 6.71 -16.61 9.65
N PRO A 128 7.70 -16.52 10.56
CA PRO A 128 7.45 -16.25 11.97
C PRO A 128 6.65 -14.96 12.18
N GLU A 129 5.72 -14.96 13.13
CA GLU A 129 4.84 -13.81 13.42
C GLU A 129 5.63 -12.53 13.71
N SER A 130 6.66 -12.62 14.56
CA SER A 130 7.51 -11.48 14.91
C SER A 130 8.19 -10.85 13.70
N VAL A 131 8.68 -11.67 12.76
CA VAL A 131 9.33 -11.20 11.53
C VAL A 131 8.33 -10.48 10.63
N ILE A 132 7.11 -11.02 10.49
CA ILE A 132 6.05 -10.35 9.73
C ILE A 132 5.73 -8.99 10.34
N ILE A 133 5.51 -8.94 11.66
CA ILE A 133 5.20 -7.70 12.37
C ILE A 133 6.31 -6.67 12.19
N SER A 134 7.57 -7.04 12.40
CA SER A 134 8.72 -6.14 12.18
C SER A 134 8.74 -5.60 10.75
N PHE A 135 8.47 -6.43 9.75
CA PHE A 135 8.41 -5.97 8.36
C PHE A 135 7.26 -4.98 8.12
N LEU A 136 6.07 -5.22 8.69
CA LEU A 136 4.94 -4.29 8.59
C LEU A 136 5.24 -2.94 9.27
N VAL A 137 5.88 -2.95 10.44
CA VAL A 137 6.31 -1.73 11.15
C VAL A 137 7.31 -0.94 10.31
N LEU A 138 8.26 -1.60 9.62
CA LEU A 138 9.19 -0.90 8.73
C LEU A 138 8.47 -0.25 7.52
N ILE A 139 7.40 -0.86 7.01
CA ILE A 139 6.55 -0.24 5.96
C ILE A 139 5.87 1.02 6.52
N ASN A 140 5.34 0.96 7.74
CA ASN A 140 4.76 2.13 8.40
C ASN A 140 5.81 3.23 8.64
N ASN A 141 7.03 2.86 9.04
CA ASN A 141 8.11 3.83 9.25
C ASN A 141 8.34 4.66 8.00
N LEU A 142 8.37 4.02 6.82
CA LEU A 142 8.50 4.69 5.52
C LEU A 142 7.32 5.62 5.25
N ASP A 143 6.09 5.11 5.35
CA ASP A 143 4.86 5.86 5.04
C ASP A 143 4.69 7.10 5.94
N ILE A 144 4.82 6.91 7.25
CA ILE A 144 4.70 7.99 8.24
C ILE A 144 5.84 9.00 8.11
N SER A 145 7.06 8.55 7.82
CA SER A 145 8.19 9.45 7.56
C SER A 145 7.92 10.39 6.38
N ALA A 146 7.33 9.87 5.30
CA ALA A 146 6.98 10.67 4.14
C ALA A 146 5.90 11.71 4.48
N ASP A 147 4.91 11.34 5.31
CA ASP A 147 3.88 12.26 5.76
C ASP A 147 4.42 13.34 6.71
N TYR A 148 5.25 12.97 7.68
CA TYR A 148 5.91 13.92 8.56
C TYR A 148 6.78 14.91 7.79
N LEU A 149 7.60 14.44 6.85
CA LEU A 149 8.41 15.32 6.00
C LEU A 149 7.53 16.27 5.18
N ARG A 150 6.39 15.78 4.64
CA ARG A 150 5.42 16.62 3.92
C ARG A 150 4.88 17.73 4.81
N ARG A 151 4.47 17.42 6.04
CA ARG A 151 3.98 18.41 7.01
C ARG A 151 5.07 19.42 7.38
N ILE A 152 6.29 18.96 7.64
CA ILE A 152 7.44 19.83 7.95
C ILE A 152 7.70 20.80 6.79
N VAL A 153 7.78 20.29 5.57
CA VAL A 153 8.03 21.13 4.38
C VAL A 153 6.90 22.11 4.14
N ASN A 154 5.64 21.68 4.19
CA ASN A 154 4.49 22.56 4.01
C ASN A 154 4.42 23.66 5.08
N SER A 155 4.71 23.32 6.34
CA SER A 155 4.78 24.28 7.44
C SER A 155 5.85 25.36 7.18
N ASN A 156 7.05 24.95 6.77
CA ASN A 156 8.13 25.89 6.43
C ASN A 156 7.85 26.72 5.16
N LEU A 157 7.00 26.24 4.25
CA LEU A 157 6.53 26.99 3.07
C LEU A 157 5.37 27.94 3.39
N GLY A 158 4.90 28.01 4.65
CA GLY A 158 3.73 28.82 5.02
C GLY A 158 2.41 28.27 4.45
N LYS A 159 2.40 27.04 3.93
CA LYS A 159 1.19 26.34 3.50
C LYS A 159 0.54 25.74 4.75
N LEU A 160 -0.26 26.56 5.43
CA LEU A 160 -0.96 26.13 6.64
C LEU A 160 -1.90 24.96 6.35
N ASP A 161 -1.87 23.97 7.23
CA ASP A 161 -2.89 22.94 7.32
C ASP A 161 -4.12 23.57 8.00
N PRO A 162 -5.32 23.61 7.37
CA PRO A 162 -6.50 24.24 7.94
C PRO A 162 -6.92 23.67 9.32
N ASN A 163 -6.44 22.48 9.70
CA ASN A 163 -6.76 21.83 10.97
C ASN A 163 -5.84 22.17 12.16
N HIS A 164 -4.75 22.93 11.96
CA HIS A 164 -3.80 23.24 13.04
C HIS A 164 -3.69 24.77 13.29
N GLN A 165 -4.79 25.39 13.75
CA GLN A 165 -4.91 26.83 14.03
C GLN A 165 -4.19 27.32 15.32
N GLY A 166 -3.03 26.76 15.69
CA GLY A 166 -2.39 27.07 16.97
C GLY A 166 -0.87 27.18 17.00
N GLN A 167 -0.17 26.95 15.88
CA GLN A 167 1.30 27.07 15.86
C GLN A 167 1.74 28.49 15.48
N GLN A 168 2.81 28.94 16.14
CA GLN A 168 3.42 30.26 15.96
C GLN A 168 3.55 30.60 14.47
N GLN A 169 3.11 31.80 14.09
CA GLN A 169 3.35 32.35 12.75
C GLN A 169 4.86 32.47 12.57
N HIS A 170 5.47 31.49 11.90
CA HIS A 170 6.85 31.61 11.44
C HIS A 170 6.89 32.64 10.30
N ALA A 171 7.98 33.41 10.24
CA ALA A 171 8.25 34.31 9.13
C ALA A 171 8.16 33.52 7.81
N THR A 172 7.42 34.06 6.83
CA THR A 172 7.23 33.36 5.56
C THR A 172 8.53 33.36 4.76
N ILE A 173 8.66 32.44 3.79
CA ILE A 173 9.87 32.38 2.95
C ILE A 173 10.17 33.75 2.28
N PRO A 174 9.18 34.50 1.75
CA PRO A 174 9.39 35.86 1.25
C PRO A 174 9.91 36.85 2.31
N ASP A 175 9.51 36.71 3.58
CA ASP A 175 9.98 37.58 4.67
C ASP A 175 11.45 37.31 5.01
N LEU A 176 11.87 36.04 4.98
CA LEU A 176 13.25 35.62 5.24
C LEU A 176 14.17 35.89 4.04
N PHE A 177 13.64 35.82 2.81
CA PHE A 177 14.39 35.97 1.57
C PHE A 177 13.76 37.08 0.69
N PRO A 178 14.05 38.36 0.98
CA PRO A 178 13.39 39.50 0.33
C PRO A 178 13.70 39.65 -1.17
N PHE A 179 14.70 38.93 -1.68
CA PHE A 179 14.96 38.86 -3.11
C PHE A 179 14.17 37.71 -3.74
N ALA A 180 13.26 38.03 -4.67
CA ALA A 180 12.33 37.05 -5.26
C ALA A 180 13.02 35.80 -5.83
N HIS A 181 14.19 35.94 -6.45
CA HIS A 181 14.96 34.80 -6.95
C HIS A 181 15.43 33.87 -5.80
N ASP A 182 15.80 34.42 -4.65
CA ASP A 182 16.29 33.63 -3.52
C ASP A 182 15.15 32.89 -2.84
N ALA A 183 14.00 33.54 -2.66
CA ALA A 183 12.78 32.89 -2.16
C ALA A 183 12.36 31.70 -3.04
N VAL A 184 12.25 31.89 -4.36
CA VAL A 184 11.90 30.81 -5.31
C VAL A 184 12.91 29.66 -5.25
N PHE A 185 14.21 29.96 -5.12
CA PHE A 185 15.24 28.95 -4.98
C PHE A 185 15.05 28.11 -3.71
N VAL A 186 14.74 28.76 -2.57
CA VAL A 186 14.52 28.09 -1.28
C VAL A 186 13.28 27.20 -1.34
N GLU A 187 12.17 27.71 -1.88
CA GLU A 187 10.92 26.95 -2.04
C GLU A 187 11.11 25.73 -2.93
N THR A 188 11.81 25.90 -4.06
CA THR A 188 12.14 24.81 -4.98
C THR A 188 13.01 23.76 -4.30
N THR A 189 14.00 24.18 -3.51
CA THR A 189 14.91 23.27 -2.79
C THR A 189 14.16 22.46 -1.72
N LEU A 190 13.32 23.12 -0.90
CA LEU A 190 12.47 22.45 0.08
C LEU A 190 11.55 21.42 -0.57
N THR A 191 10.89 21.81 -1.66
CA THR A 191 9.98 20.93 -2.41
C THR A 191 10.75 19.75 -3.00
N SER A 192 11.96 19.97 -3.53
CA SER A 192 12.81 18.93 -4.09
C SER A 192 13.22 17.85 -3.06
N ILE A 193 13.50 18.24 -1.80
CA ILE A 193 13.78 17.29 -0.71
C ILE A 193 12.58 16.35 -0.52
N LEU A 194 11.37 16.95 -0.42
CA LEU A 194 10.14 16.18 -0.24
C LEU A 194 9.90 15.25 -1.42
N THR A 195 9.92 15.76 -2.66
CA THR A 195 9.67 14.97 -3.86
C THR A 195 10.64 13.80 -3.99
N THR A 196 11.94 14.04 -3.77
CA THR A 196 12.98 13.00 -3.85
C THR A 196 12.77 11.92 -2.80
N PHE A 197 12.49 12.31 -1.55
CA PHE A 197 12.26 11.35 -0.47
C PHE A 197 10.97 10.57 -0.66
N SER A 198 9.86 11.25 -0.98
CA SER A 198 8.57 10.62 -1.22
C SER A 198 8.60 9.62 -2.37
N SER A 199 9.28 9.94 -3.48
CA SER A 199 9.43 9.02 -4.62
C SER A 199 10.12 7.73 -4.19
N LYS A 200 11.32 7.82 -3.59
CA LYS A 200 12.08 6.63 -3.15
C LYS A 200 11.32 5.78 -2.15
N THR A 201 10.66 6.44 -1.20
CA THR A 201 9.88 5.77 -0.18
C THR A 201 8.65 5.07 -0.77
N SER A 202 7.98 5.69 -1.74
CA SER A 202 6.86 5.08 -2.47
C SER A 202 7.29 3.84 -3.26
N ASP A 203 8.45 3.90 -3.93
CA ASP A 203 9.00 2.76 -4.68
C ASP A 203 9.27 1.57 -3.73
N LEU A 204 9.95 1.82 -2.60
CA LEU A 204 10.24 0.77 -1.62
C LEU A 204 8.99 0.24 -0.92
N ILE A 205 7.99 1.07 -0.64
CA ILE A 205 6.69 0.63 -0.11
C ILE A 205 6.02 -0.32 -1.11
N THR A 206 6.04 0.02 -2.41
CA THR A 206 5.45 -0.83 -3.45
C THR A 206 6.13 -2.19 -3.50
N GLU A 207 7.47 -2.23 -3.52
CA GLU A 207 8.25 -3.47 -3.46
C GLU A 207 7.96 -4.28 -2.18
N ALA A 208 7.89 -3.61 -1.03
CA ALA A 208 7.60 -4.26 0.25
C ALA A 208 6.19 -4.84 0.29
N VAL A 209 5.19 -4.15 -0.27
CA VAL A 209 3.81 -4.65 -0.40
C VAL A 209 3.78 -5.91 -1.27
N GLU A 210 4.53 -5.96 -2.37
CA GLU A 210 4.65 -7.17 -3.19
C GLU A 210 5.28 -8.35 -2.41
N VAL A 211 6.28 -8.07 -1.58
CA VAL A 211 6.88 -9.07 -0.68
C VAL A 211 5.84 -9.60 0.31
N VAL A 212 5.07 -8.73 0.96
CA VAL A 212 3.99 -9.14 1.89
C VAL A 212 2.93 -9.97 1.16
N LEU A 213 2.50 -9.53 -0.03
CA LEU A 213 1.58 -10.29 -0.87
C LEU A 213 2.12 -11.71 -1.13
N LYS A 214 3.36 -11.82 -1.62
CA LYS A 214 3.96 -13.08 -2.03
C LYS A 214 4.22 -14.04 -0.87
N GLN A 215 4.78 -13.54 0.23
CA GLN A 215 5.29 -14.37 1.31
C GLN A 215 4.29 -14.56 2.47
N VAL A 216 3.33 -13.65 2.62
CA VAL A 216 2.39 -13.66 3.74
C VAL A 216 0.97 -13.89 3.25
N MET A 217 0.47 -13.06 2.33
CA MET A 217 -0.94 -13.11 1.93
C MET A 217 -1.26 -14.36 1.11
N ARG A 218 -0.49 -14.65 0.05
CA ARG A 218 -0.76 -15.81 -0.83
C ARG A 218 -0.71 -17.15 -0.09
N PRO A 219 0.31 -17.44 0.76
CA PRO A 219 0.36 -18.70 1.50
C PRO A 219 -0.79 -18.86 2.49
N ARG A 220 -1.27 -17.77 3.10
CA ARG A 220 -2.44 -17.79 4.01
C ARG A 220 -3.77 -17.92 3.26
N LEU A 221 -3.86 -17.36 2.06
CA LEU A 221 -5.05 -17.44 1.23
C LEU A 221 -5.28 -18.85 0.65
N ARG A 222 -4.22 -19.61 0.35
CA ARG A 222 -4.32 -20.98 -0.18
C ARG A 222 -5.18 -21.92 0.67
N PRO A 223 -4.91 -22.14 1.97
CA PRO A 223 -5.74 -23.02 2.80
C PRO A 223 -7.16 -22.47 2.98
N VAL A 224 -7.34 -21.15 3.01
CA VAL A 224 -8.68 -20.53 3.05
C VAL A 224 -9.47 -20.93 1.81
N PHE A 225 -8.86 -20.87 0.62
CA PHE A 225 -9.50 -21.32 -0.62
C PHE A 225 -9.87 -22.80 -0.62
N VAL A 226 -8.96 -23.66 -0.15
CA VAL A 226 -9.20 -25.10 -0.08
C VAL A 226 -10.39 -25.40 0.82
N GLU A 227 -10.43 -24.80 2.01
CA GLU A 227 -11.52 -25.00 2.97
C GLU A 227 -12.84 -24.37 2.51
N THR A 228 -12.78 -23.23 1.81
CA THR A 228 -13.96 -22.54 1.27
C THR A 228 -14.77 -23.45 0.37
N PHE A 229 -14.10 -24.16 -0.55
CA PHE A 229 -14.74 -25.04 -1.54
C PHE A 229 -14.63 -26.52 -1.19
N ARG A 230 -14.37 -26.85 0.08
CA ARG A 230 -14.28 -28.23 0.54
C ARG A 230 -15.67 -28.86 0.60
N ASP A 231 -15.80 -30.05 0.01
CA ASP A 231 -17.05 -30.84 -0.03
C ASP A 231 -18.22 -30.05 -0.67
N VAL A 232 -17.91 -29.17 -1.63
CA VAL A 232 -18.89 -28.38 -2.40
C VAL A 232 -19.05 -29.01 -3.78
N GLU A 233 -20.29 -29.35 -4.11
CA GLU A 233 -20.71 -29.89 -5.39
C GLU A 233 -21.68 -28.94 -6.11
N TYR A 234 -21.55 -28.90 -7.44
CA TYR A 234 -22.35 -28.11 -8.37
C TYR A 234 -23.02 -28.99 -9.45
N LEU A 235 -22.95 -30.32 -9.33
CA LEU A 235 -23.87 -31.22 -10.01
C LEU A 235 -24.97 -31.51 -8.99
N LEU A 236 -26.13 -30.90 -9.15
CA LEU A 236 -27.23 -30.98 -8.18
C LEU A 236 -28.37 -31.82 -8.74
N ASP A 237 -28.93 -32.73 -7.95
CA ASP A 237 -30.14 -33.45 -8.33
C ASP A 237 -31.39 -32.60 -8.06
N ALA A 238 -32.53 -32.95 -8.67
CA ALA A 238 -33.78 -32.22 -8.48
C ALA A 238 -34.25 -32.19 -7.00
N ASP A 239 -33.84 -33.18 -6.20
CA ASP A 239 -34.13 -33.26 -4.77
C ASP A 239 -33.25 -32.31 -3.93
N ASP A 240 -32.12 -31.82 -4.46
CA ASP A 240 -31.26 -30.83 -3.79
C ASP A 240 -31.82 -29.40 -3.84
N ALA A 241 -32.87 -29.17 -4.63
CA ALA A 241 -33.54 -27.88 -4.81
C ALA A 241 -34.52 -27.51 -3.68
N ASP A 242 -34.64 -28.32 -2.63
CA ASP A 242 -35.55 -28.07 -1.51
C ASP A 242 -35.15 -26.79 -0.72
N PRO A 243 -36.02 -25.78 -0.57
CA PRO A 243 -35.70 -24.56 0.17
C PRO A 243 -35.25 -24.75 1.64
N GLN A 244 -35.42 -25.94 2.23
CA GLN A 244 -34.90 -26.27 3.57
C GLN A 244 -33.39 -26.60 3.59
N THR A 245 -32.77 -26.95 2.45
CA THR A 245 -31.31 -27.14 2.31
C THR A 245 -30.56 -25.83 2.06
N VAL A 246 -31.27 -24.74 1.77
CA VAL A 246 -30.73 -23.40 1.43
C VAL A 246 -29.89 -22.76 2.53
N ASP A 247 -29.98 -23.22 3.79
CA ASP A 247 -29.07 -22.77 4.86
C ASP A 247 -27.62 -23.24 4.62
N THR A 248 -27.43 -24.26 3.78
CA THR A 248 -26.11 -24.67 3.27
C THR A 248 -25.57 -23.78 2.14
N ASP A 249 -26.40 -22.99 1.44
CA ASP A 249 -25.93 -22.08 0.37
C ASP A 249 -25.13 -20.90 0.91
N ALA A 250 -25.32 -20.51 2.17
CA ALA A 250 -24.50 -19.49 2.80
C ALA A 250 -23.13 -20.03 3.27
N MET A 251 -22.90 -21.34 3.18
CA MET A 251 -21.72 -22.00 3.72
C MET A 251 -20.43 -21.54 3.05
N VAL A 252 -20.39 -21.41 1.73
CA VAL A 252 -19.19 -21.01 0.99
C VAL A 252 -18.81 -19.55 1.31
N PRO A 253 -19.70 -18.55 1.18
CA PRO A 253 -19.39 -17.18 1.56
C PRO A 253 -18.99 -17.03 3.03
N GLN A 254 -19.64 -17.73 3.96
CA GLN A 254 -19.32 -17.66 5.39
C GLN A 254 -17.96 -18.30 5.72
N ARG A 255 -17.65 -19.47 5.15
CA ARG A 255 -16.35 -20.13 5.30
C ARG A 255 -15.23 -19.24 4.77
N PHE A 256 -15.45 -18.64 3.60
CA PHE A 256 -14.52 -17.70 3.00
C PHE A 256 -14.33 -16.46 3.88
N GLU A 257 -15.41 -15.78 4.28
CA GLU A 257 -15.34 -14.56 5.09
C GLU A 257 -14.56 -14.80 6.39
N ARG A 258 -14.85 -15.92 7.08
CA ARG A 258 -14.14 -16.31 8.30
C ARG A 258 -12.64 -16.49 8.05
N GLY A 259 -12.26 -17.25 7.01
CA GLY A 259 -10.86 -17.47 6.68
C GLY A 259 -10.14 -16.20 6.19
N TRP A 260 -10.82 -15.38 5.39
CA TRP A 260 -10.34 -14.11 4.87
C TRP A 260 -10.06 -13.12 5.99
N MET A 261 -11.00 -12.93 6.91
CA MET A 261 -10.85 -12.03 8.05
C MET A 261 -9.73 -12.47 9.00
N GLN A 262 -9.52 -13.78 9.18
CA GLN A 262 -8.49 -14.30 10.09
C GLN A 262 -7.08 -13.83 9.78
N PHE A 263 -6.73 -13.55 8.51
CA PHE A 263 -5.40 -13.05 8.16
C PHE A 263 -5.38 -11.60 7.67
N THR A 264 -6.47 -11.09 7.10
CA THR A 264 -6.51 -9.70 6.62
C THR A 264 -6.70 -8.70 7.75
N LEU A 265 -7.54 -9.01 8.74
CA LEU A 265 -7.84 -8.10 9.84
C LEU A 265 -6.62 -7.81 10.73
N PRO A 266 -5.81 -8.80 11.15
CA PRO A 266 -4.64 -8.50 11.98
C PRO A 266 -3.60 -7.62 11.26
N ILE A 267 -3.45 -7.80 9.94
CA ILE A 267 -2.56 -6.96 9.13
C ILE A 267 -3.13 -5.54 8.99
N LYS A 268 -4.44 -5.40 8.78
CA LYS A 268 -5.16 -4.11 8.76
C LYS A 268 -4.97 -3.32 10.05
N ARG A 269 -4.92 -4.02 11.19
CA ARG A 269 -4.75 -3.40 12.51
C ARG A 269 -3.36 -2.81 12.73
N ILE A 270 -2.34 -3.27 12.00
CA ILE A 270 -0.94 -2.85 12.17
C ILE A 270 -0.52 -1.85 11.10
N LEU A 271 -0.87 -2.08 9.83
CA LEU A 271 -0.48 -1.20 8.73
C LEU A 271 -1.19 0.17 8.81
N THR A 272 -0.55 1.19 8.25
CA THR A 272 -1.24 2.46 7.98
C THR A 272 -2.39 2.25 6.99
N PRO A 273 -3.44 3.09 7.01
CA PRO A 273 -4.55 2.96 6.05
C PRO A 273 -4.08 2.98 4.59
N HIS A 274 -3.13 3.86 4.25
CA HIS A 274 -2.58 3.98 2.91
C HIS A 274 -1.87 2.70 2.45
N THR A 275 -0.98 2.15 3.27
CA THR A 275 -0.21 0.96 2.91
C THR A 275 -1.07 -0.31 2.92
N TYR A 276 -2.07 -0.38 3.81
CA TYR A 276 -3.07 -1.45 3.78
C TYR A 276 -3.92 -1.42 2.50
N ASP A 277 -4.33 -0.23 2.04
CA ASP A 277 -5.08 -0.08 0.79
C ASP A 277 -4.30 -0.61 -0.42
N LEU A 278 -2.99 -0.33 -0.49
CA LEU A 278 -2.12 -0.88 -1.53
C LEU A 278 -2.04 -2.42 -1.46
N LEU A 279 -1.87 -2.96 -0.25
CA LEU A 279 -1.77 -4.41 -0.03
C LEU A 279 -3.08 -5.14 -0.35
N ILE A 280 -4.22 -4.63 0.11
CA ILE A 280 -5.50 -5.29 -0.09
C ILE A 280 -5.91 -5.25 -1.57
N SER A 281 -5.61 -4.17 -2.29
CA SER A 281 -5.89 -4.04 -3.73
C SER A 281 -5.15 -5.10 -4.56
N THR A 282 -3.85 -5.29 -4.28
CA THR A 282 -3.03 -6.31 -4.96
C THR A 282 -3.40 -7.74 -4.52
N THR A 283 -3.82 -7.93 -3.26
CA THR A 283 -4.34 -9.20 -2.77
C THR A 283 -5.67 -9.58 -3.44
N ILE A 284 -6.58 -8.62 -3.60
CA ILE A 284 -7.86 -8.81 -4.28
C ILE A 284 -7.66 -9.14 -5.76
N SER A 285 -6.73 -8.46 -6.43
CA SER A 285 -6.38 -8.80 -7.82
C SER A 285 -5.86 -10.24 -7.96
N TYR A 286 -5.08 -10.72 -6.98
CA TYR A 286 -4.63 -12.11 -6.95
C TYR A 286 -5.78 -13.08 -6.65
N LEU A 287 -6.68 -12.72 -5.72
CA LEU A 287 -7.87 -13.47 -5.35
C LEU A 287 -8.81 -13.66 -6.55
N ALA A 288 -9.08 -12.61 -7.32
CA ALA A 288 -9.89 -12.67 -8.53
C ALA A 288 -9.33 -13.68 -9.54
N ARG A 289 -8.03 -13.61 -9.85
CA ARG A 289 -7.36 -14.59 -10.73
C ARG A 289 -7.40 -16.03 -10.19
N ALA A 290 -7.38 -16.20 -8.87
CA ALA A 290 -7.52 -17.50 -8.24
C ALA A 290 -8.96 -18.04 -8.34
N LEU A 291 -9.96 -17.16 -8.23
CA LEU A 291 -11.37 -17.50 -8.45
C LEU A 291 -11.65 -17.86 -9.91
N GLU A 292 -11.15 -17.11 -10.89
CA GLU A 292 -11.27 -17.46 -12.32
C GLU A 292 -10.80 -18.89 -12.58
N LYS A 293 -9.61 -19.23 -12.07
CA LYS A 293 -9.05 -20.59 -12.17
C LYS A 293 -9.90 -21.63 -11.43
N ARG A 294 -10.50 -21.24 -10.31
CA ARG A 294 -11.37 -22.13 -9.54
C ARG A 294 -12.66 -22.42 -10.30
N ILE A 295 -13.29 -21.42 -10.90
CA ILE A 295 -14.50 -21.59 -11.72
C ILE A 295 -14.20 -22.55 -12.88
N TRP A 296 -13.13 -22.31 -13.65
CA TRP A 296 -12.72 -23.24 -14.72
C TRP A 296 -12.35 -24.65 -14.26
N SER A 297 -12.02 -24.86 -12.97
CA SER A 297 -11.70 -26.19 -12.45
C SER A 297 -12.93 -27.11 -12.32
N TYR A 298 -14.13 -26.56 -12.44
CA TYR A 298 -15.39 -27.30 -12.45
C TYR A 298 -15.83 -27.78 -13.83
N TYR A 299 -14.92 -27.81 -14.81
CA TYR A 299 -15.22 -28.25 -16.17
C TYR A 299 -15.96 -29.60 -16.20
N GLY A 300 -17.14 -29.63 -16.83
CA GLY A 300 -18.01 -30.82 -16.94
C GLY A 300 -18.59 -31.29 -15.60
N ARG A 301 -18.68 -30.39 -14.60
CA ARG A 301 -19.14 -30.71 -13.24
C ARG A 301 -20.13 -29.67 -12.70
N VAL A 302 -20.88 -29.03 -13.59
CA VAL A 302 -21.88 -28.02 -13.26
C VAL A 302 -23.11 -28.25 -14.13
N ASN A 303 -24.30 -28.36 -13.54
CA ASN A 303 -25.56 -28.30 -14.27
C ASN A 303 -26.25 -26.94 -14.08
N GLU A 304 -27.42 -26.71 -14.69
CA GLU A 304 -28.12 -25.41 -14.63
C GLU A 304 -28.37 -24.93 -13.19
N LEU A 305 -28.89 -25.80 -12.31
CA LEU A 305 -29.09 -25.51 -10.90
C LEU A 305 -27.76 -25.20 -10.18
N GLY A 306 -26.71 -25.94 -10.51
CA GLY A 306 -25.36 -25.72 -10.03
C GLY A 306 -24.74 -24.41 -10.48
N ALA A 307 -25.07 -23.93 -11.69
CA ALA A 307 -24.61 -22.65 -12.22
C ALA A 307 -25.17 -21.48 -11.41
N ALA A 308 -26.46 -21.52 -11.07
CA ALA A 308 -27.10 -20.53 -10.21
C ALA A 308 -26.50 -20.54 -8.79
N LYS A 309 -26.25 -21.72 -8.22
CA LYS A 309 -25.56 -21.85 -6.92
C LYS A 309 -24.13 -21.30 -6.97
N LEU A 310 -23.38 -21.62 -8.02
CA LEU A 310 -22.01 -21.14 -8.21
C LEU A 310 -21.97 -19.61 -8.34
N GLU A 311 -22.91 -19.00 -9.07
CA GLU A 311 -23.04 -17.54 -9.15
C GLU A 311 -23.24 -16.91 -7.77
N ARG A 312 -24.16 -17.48 -6.98
CA ARG A 312 -24.44 -17.01 -5.60
C ARG A 312 -23.20 -17.12 -4.71
N ASP A 313 -22.48 -18.24 -4.78
CA ASP A 313 -21.25 -18.47 -4.02
C ASP A 313 -20.15 -17.47 -4.39
N ILE A 314 -19.88 -17.31 -5.69
CA ILE A 314 -18.87 -16.37 -6.18
C ILE A 314 -19.24 -14.94 -5.81
N SER A 315 -20.49 -14.53 -6.00
CA SER A 315 -20.99 -13.21 -5.58
C SER A 315 -20.84 -12.98 -4.08
N GLY A 316 -21.11 -14.01 -3.26
CA GLY A 316 -20.90 -13.96 -1.82
C GLY A 316 -19.43 -13.80 -1.42
N ILE A 317 -18.52 -14.54 -2.08
CA ILE A 317 -17.07 -14.40 -1.88
C ILE A 317 -16.61 -12.99 -2.25
N VAL A 318 -17.04 -12.46 -3.40
CA VAL A 318 -16.71 -11.10 -3.85
C VAL A 318 -17.16 -10.09 -2.81
N ASN A 319 -18.42 -10.18 -2.36
CA ASN A 319 -18.98 -9.31 -1.34
C ASN A 319 -18.21 -9.35 -0.02
N ALA A 320 -17.81 -10.54 0.44
CA ALA A 320 -17.01 -10.71 1.65
C ALA A 320 -15.59 -10.14 1.49
N ALA A 321 -14.97 -10.33 0.33
CA ALA A 321 -13.60 -9.88 0.06
C ALA A 321 -13.48 -8.35 0.03
N VAL A 322 -14.47 -7.66 -0.57
CA VAL A 322 -14.48 -6.19 -0.70
C VAL A 322 -15.16 -5.47 0.47
N LYS A 323 -15.68 -6.22 1.46
CA LYS A 323 -16.44 -5.69 2.58
C LYS A 323 -15.63 -4.63 3.35
N GLY A 324 -16.18 -3.42 3.45
CA GLY A 324 -15.53 -2.31 4.16
C GLY A 324 -14.29 -1.75 3.45
N GLY A 325 -14.08 -2.08 2.17
CA GLY A 325 -13.08 -1.49 1.28
C GLY A 325 -13.68 -0.50 0.29
N LYS A 326 -12.86 -0.02 -0.65
CA LYS A 326 -13.28 0.88 -1.73
C LYS A 326 -14.14 0.12 -2.76
N TYR A 327 -15.14 0.80 -3.33
CA TYR A 327 -16.03 0.19 -4.35
C TYR A 327 -15.26 -0.33 -5.58
N ALA A 328 -14.22 0.39 -6.00
CA ALA A 328 -13.34 0.02 -7.12
C ALA A 328 -12.64 -1.35 -6.96
N LEU A 329 -12.62 -1.93 -5.76
CA LEU A 329 -12.10 -3.29 -5.56
C LEU A 329 -12.98 -4.36 -6.22
N ARG A 330 -14.27 -4.06 -6.49
CA ARG A 330 -15.19 -4.95 -7.20
C ARG A 330 -14.78 -5.14 -8.66
N ASP A 331 -14.19 -4.12 -9.27
CA ASP A 331 -13.78 -4.12 -10.67
C ASP A 331 -12.75 -5.22 -10.97
N ALA A 332 -11.97 -5.62 -9.96
CA ALA A 332 -11.03 -6.74 -10.07
C ALA A 332 -11.72 -8.08 -10.38
N PHE A 333 -13.00 -8.23 -10.05
CA PHE A 333 -13.77 -9.47 -10.20
C PHE A 333 -14.69 -9.50 -11.43
N VAL A 334 -14.66 -8.48 -12.29
CA VAL A 334 -15.55 -8.39 -13.46
C VAL A 334 -15.50 -9.65 -14.31
N ARG A 335 -14.31 -10.20 -14.55
CA ARG A 335 -14.15 -11.48 -15.28
C ARG A 335 -14.83 -12.66 -14.56
N CYS A 336 -14.78 -12.73 -13.23
CA CYS A 336 -15.51 -13.77 -12.50
C CYS A 336 -17.03 -13.61 -12.65
N THR A 337 -17.54 -12.37 -12.63
CA THR A 337 -18.96 -12.07 -12.84
C THR A 337 -19.41 -12.39 -14.28
N GLU A 338 -18.60 -12.05 -15.27
CA GLU A 338 -18.86 -12.45 -16.67
C GLU A 338 -18.87 -13.96 -16.83
N MET A 339 -17.96 -14.68 -16.14
CA MET A 339 -17.95 -16.13 -16.18
C MET A 339 -19.24 -16.73 -15.62
N THR A 340 -19.72 -16.24 -14.47
CA THR A 340 -20.97 -16.72 -13.88
C THR A 340 -22.20 -16.33 -14.70
N LEU A 341 -22.17 -15.19 -15.38
CA LEU A 341 -23.23 -14.78 -16.31
C LEU A 341 -23.33 -15.78 -17.49
N ILE A 342 -22.20 -16.09 -18.14
CA ILE A 342 -22.16 -17.05 -19.26
C ILE A 342 -22.66 -18.45 -18.85
N LEU A 343 -22.41 -18.85 -17.60
CA LEU A 343 -22.87 -20.14 -17.08
C LEU A 343 -24.38 -20.20 -16.86
N ASN A 344 -25.03 -19.05 -16.65
CA ASN A 344 -26.48 -18.96 -16.41
C ASN A 344 -27.28 -18.58 -17.67
N MET A 345 -26.62 -18.30 -18.80
CA MET A 345 -27.29 -18.04 -20.08
C MET A 345 -27.99 -19.31 -20.59
N GLU A 346 -29.17 -19.12 -21.19
CA GLU A 346 -29.85 -20.19 -21.92
C GLU A 346 -29.08 -20.54 -23.20
N GLU A 347 -29.27 -21.74 -23.75
CA GLU A 347 -28.52 -22.19 -24.94
C GLU A 347 -28.82 -21.29 -26.16
N ASP A 348 -30.09 -20.92 -26.36
CA ASP A 348 -30.49 -20.04 -27.47
C ASP A 348 -29.88 -18.63 -27.33
N GLU A 349 -29.87 -18.06 -26.12
CA GLU A 349 -29.21 -16.78 -25.82
C GLU A 349 -27.71 -16.85 -26.09
N TRP A 350 -27.08 -17.96 -25.69
CA TRP A 350 -25.66 -18.17 -25.90
C TRP A 350 -25.30 -18.34 -27.39
N GLU A 351 -26.13 -19.04 -28.18
CA GLU A 351 -25.96 -19.15 -29.63
C GLU A 351 -26.08 -17.79 -30.32
N GLU A 352 -27.02 -16.95 -29.90
CA GLU A 352 -27.17 -15.58 -30.37
C GLU A 352 -25.91 -14.76 -30.07
N VAL A 353 -25.47 -14.74 -28.81
CA VAL A 353 -24.25 -14.01 -28.40
C VAL A 353 -23.02 -14.49 -29.16
N ARG A 354 -22.90 -15.79 -29.46
CA ARG A 354 -21.81 -16.36 -30.27
C ARG A 354 -21.91 -15.97 -31.75
N GLY A 355 -23.13 -15.85 -32.28
CA GLY A 355 -23.41 -15.52 -33.68
C GLY A 355 -23.12 -14.05 -34.04
N LEU A 356 -23.18 -13.15 -33.06
CA LEU A 356 -22.95 -11.72 -33.23
C LEU A 356 -21.47 -11.38 -33.44
N GLY A 357 -21.19 -10.45 -34.36
CA GLY A 357 -19.86 -9.86 -34.54
C GLY A 357 -19.41 -9.02 -33.32
N VAL A 358 -18.11 -8.74 -33.20
CA VAL A 358 -17.57 -7.94 -32.07
C VAL A 358 -18.19 -6.54 -32.00
N GLU A 359 -18.44 -5.91 -33.15
CA GLU A 359 -19.10 -4.60 -33.21
C GLU A 359 -20.57 -4.67 -32.78
N GLU A 360 -21.31 -5.70 -33.21
CA GLU A 360 -22.71 -5.90 -32.84
C GLU A 360 -22.87 -6.22 -31.34
N GLN A 361 -21.98 -7.03 -30.77
CA GLN A 361 -21.95 -7.29 -29.33
C GLN A 361 -21.71 -5.98 -28.55
N ARG A 362 -20.81 -5.12 -29.04
CA ARG A 362 -20.52 -3.82 -28.42
C ARG A 362 -21.70 -2.85 -28.55
N GLU A 363 -22.39 -2.83 -29.68
CA GLU A 363 -23.60 -2.03 -29.90
C GLU A 363 -24.75 -2.45 -28.99
N GLN A 364 -24.83 -3.74 -28.65
CA GLN A 364 -25.75 -4.29 -27.65
C GLN A 364 -25.28 -4.09 -26.20
N GLY A 365 -24.18 -3.36 -25.97
CA GLY A 365 -23.65 -3.06 -24.64
C GLY A 365 -22.88 -4.21 -23.98
N MET A 366 -22.56 -5.27 -24.73
CA MET A 366 -21.78 -6.41 -24.24
C MET A 366 -20.28 -6.15 -24.44
N GLU A 367 -19.67 -5.45 -23.49
CA GLU A 367 -18.21 -5.25 -23.44
C GLU A 367 -17.58 -6.34 -22.56
N TRP A 368 -17.13 -7.43 -23.20
CA TRP A 368 -16.52 -8.57 -22.51
C TRP A 368 -15.05 -8.33 -22.18
N HIS A 369 -14.66 -8.66 -20.95
CA HIS A 369 -13.26 -8.74 -20.53
C HIS A 369 -12.64 -10.12 -20.80
N LEU A 370 -13.48 -11.13 -21.08
CA LEU A 370 -13.10 -12.45 -21.54
C LEU A 370 -13.00 -12.48 -23.08
N ASP A 371 -11.95 -13.09 -23.62
CA ASP A 371 -11.86 -13.31 -25.07
C ASP A 371 -12.84 -14.41 -25.55
N ALA A 372 -13.03 -14.54 -26.87
CA ALA A 372 -13.96 -15.54 -27.43
C ALA A 372 -13.63 -16.99 -27.02
N SER A 373 -12.34 -17.34 -26.89
CA SER A 373 -11.90 -18.67 -26.49
C SER A 373 -12.13 -18.93 -25.01
N GLU A 374 -11.92 -17.91 -24.17
CA GLU A 374 -12.20 -17.95 -22.74
C GLU A 374 -13.70 -18.07 -22.48
N ARG A 375 -14.53 -17.33 -23.21
CA ARG A 375 -16.00 -17.42 -23.13
C ARG A 375 -16.48 -18.82 -23.53
N ALA A 376 -16.00 -19.36 -24.66
CA ALA A 376 -16.33 -20.72 -25.09
C ALA A 376 -15.87 -21.79 -24.07
N ARG A 377 -14.68 -21.62 -23.49
CA ARG A 377 -14.17 -22.48 -22.41
C ARG A 377 -15.04 -22.42 -21.16
N THR A 378 -15.51 -21.22 -20.81
CA THR A 378 -16.43 -21.03 -19.67
C THR A 378 -17.76 -21.73 -19.93
N ARG A 379 -18.36 -21.62 -21.12
CA ARG A 379 -19.58 -22.36 -21.45
C ARG A 379 -19.38 -23.88 -21.33
N GLY A 380 -18.24 -24.40 -21.78
CA GLY A 380 -17.92 -25.83 -21.67
C GLY A 380 -17.77 -26.37 -20.23
N ILE A 381 -17.94 -25.53 -19.20
CA ILE A 381 -18.05 -25.99 -17.82
C ILE A 381 -19.36 -26.75 -17.57
N ILE A 382 -20.44 -26.36 -18.28
CA ILE A 382 -21.76 -26.96 -18.13
C ILE A 382 -21.73 -28.40 -18.64
N ASP A 383 -22.29 -29.31 -17.84
CA ASP A 383 -22.55 -30.69 -18.23
C ASP A 383 -23.95 -30.76 -18.85
N ASP A 384 -24.01 -30.83 -20.18
CA ASP A 384 -25.27 -30.90 -20.95
C ASP A 384 -25.95 -32.28 -20.85
N GLY A 385 -25.44 -33.21 -20.04
CA GLY A 385 -26.09 -34.49 -19.75
C GLY A 385 -26.33 -35.36 -21.00
N ARG A 386 -25.49 -35.24 -22.03
CA ARG A 386 -25.56 -36.06 -23.25
C ARG A 386 -25.02 -37.48 -23.06
#